data_AF-A0A5P6VVB9-F1
#
_entry.id   AF-A0A5P6VVB9-F1
#
_cell.length_a   1.000
_cell.length_b   1.000
_cell.length_c   1.000
_cell.angle_alpha   90.00
_cell.angle_beta   90.00
_cell.angle_gamma   90.00
#
_symmetry.space_group_name_H-M   'P 1'
#
loop_
_entity.id
_entity.type
_entity.pdbx_description
1 polymer ?
#
loop_
_entity_poly.entity_id
_entity_poly.type
_entity_poly.pdbx_seq_one_letter_code
_entity_poly.pdbx_strand_id
1 'polypeptide(L)'
;MISVIMSVFNEKIDWIKQSVQSILNQTYANLEFIIVIDNPNVDKSVLLYLNGLPHIDSRVKILMNEKNVGLAISLNRALAVATGELIARMDADDISEIDRLEKEIKYLMNHKLDIWSCVKI
;
A
#
# COMPACT_ATOMS: atom_id res chain seq x y z
N MET A 1 8.24 -12.43 -3.48
CA MET A 1 7.22 -11.75 -2.65
C MET A 1 7.34 -10.25 -2.89
N ILE A 2 6.22 -9.52 -2.92
CA ILE A 2 6.21 -8.06 -3.13
C ILE A 2 5.67 -7.35 -1.89
N SER A 3 6.31 -6.26 -1.48
CA SER A 3 5.80 -5.38 -0.43
C SER A 3 5.10 -4.19 -1.06
N VAL A 4 3.80 -4.07 -0.83
CA VAL A 4 3.06 -2.87 -1.19
C VAL A 4 3.17 -1.88 -0.04
N ILE A 5 3.55 -0.63 -0.32
CA ILE A 5 3.64 0.44 0.67
C ILE A 5 2.68 1.56 0.33
N MET A 6 1.96 2.05 1.34
CA MET A 6 0.98 3.14 1.21
C MET A 6 1.05 4.04 2.44
N SER A 7 0.83 5.34 2.24
CA SER A 7 0.67 6.31 3.32
C SER A 7 -0.73 6.89 3.26
N VAL A 8 -1.36 7.08 4.42
CA VAL A 8 -2.69 7.68 4.58
C VAL A 8 -2.54 8.96 5.40
N PHE A 9 -3.16 10.05 4.95
CA PHE A 9 -3.11 11.34 5.62
C PHE A 9 -4.51 11.92 5.91
N ASN A 10 -5.28 12.24 4.87
CA ASN A 10 -6.59 12.89 5.00
C ASN A 10 -7.60 12.47 3.93
N GLU A 11 -7.35 11.35 3.26
CA GLU A 11 -8.19 10.82 2.21
C GLU A 11 -9.56 10.39 2.76
N LYS A 12 -10.59 10.41 1.90
CA LYS A 12 -11.93 9.98 2.30
C LYS A 12 -11.93 8.47 2.59
N ILE A 13 -12.69 8.05 3.60
CA ILE A 13 -12.81 6.63 3.98
C ILE A 13 -13.18 5.72 2.80
N ASP A 14 -14.06 6.17 1.90
CA ASP A 14 -14.47 5.38 0.74
C ASP A 14 -13.35 5.20 -0.28
N TRP A 15 -12.43 6.17 -0.40
CA TRP A 15 -11.25 6.08 -1.26
C TRP A 15 -10.24 5.11 -0.67
N ILE A 16 -9.96 5.22 0.63
CA ILE A 16 -9.07 4.31 1.35
C ILE A 16 -9.57 2.87 1.24
N LYS A 17 -10.87 2.63 1.44
CA LYS A 17 -11.47 1.30 1.29
C LYS A 17 -11.28 0.74 -0.11
N GLN A 18 -11.51 1.55 -1.15
CA GLN A 18 -11.34 1.13 -2.54
C GLN A 18 -9.87 0.84 -2.86
N SER A 19 -8.95 1.72 -2.46
CA SER A 19 -7.50 1.54 -2.65
C SER A 19 -7.01 0.27 -1.95
N VAL A 20 -7.35 0.08 -0.67
CA VAL A 20 -6.97 -1.11 0.09
C VAL A 20 -7.51 -2.38 -0.56
N GLN A 21 -8.80 -2.40 -0.90
CA GLN A 21 -9.41 -3.57 -1.51
C GLN A 21 -8.79 -3.89 -2.87
N SER A 22 -8.41 -2.87 -3.65
CA SER A 22 -7.77 -3.05 -4.94
C SER A 22 -6.41 -3.75 -4.85
N ILE A 23 -5.67 -3.54 -3.75
CA ILE A 23 -4.41 -4.23 -3.47
C ILE A 23 -4.65 -5.64 -2.93
N LEU A 24 -5.58 -5.81 -1.98
CA LEU A 24 -5.83 -7.12 -1.37
C LEU A 24 -6.43 -8.14 -2.35
N ASN A 25 -7.11 -7.66 -3.40
CA ASN A 25 -7.72 -8.46 -4.47
C ASN A 25 -6.81 -8.71 -5.68
N GLN A 26 -5.54 -8.30 -5.64
CA GLN A 26 -4.62 -8.55 -6.76
C GLN A 26 -4.51 -10.04 -7.07
N THR A 27 -4.43 -10.41 -8.36
CA THR A 27 -4.23 -11.80 -8.79
C THR A 27 -2.93 -12.40 -8.23
N TYR A 28 -1.90 -11.57 -8.04
CA TYR A 28 -0.66 -11.95 -7.39
C TYR A 28 -0.80 -11.94 -5.86
N ALA A 29 -1.06 -13.11 -5.26
CA ALA A 29 -1.38 -13.22 -3.84
C ALA A 29 -0.16 -13.14 -2.88
N ASN A 30 1.07 -13.40 -3.38
CA ASN A 30 2.30 -13.44 -2.56
C ASN A 30 2.83 -12.02 -2.25
N LEU A 31 2.03 -11.27 -1.49
CA LEU A 31 2.31 -9.91 -1.08
C LEU A 31 2.21 -9.72 0.43
N GLU A 32 2.87 -8.69 0.92
CA GLU A 32 2.52 -8.02 2.16
C GLU A 32 2.09 -6.58 1.86
N PHE A 33 1.29 -5.98 2.73
CA PHE A 33 0.78 -4.63 2.55
C PHE A 33 1.01 -3.78 3.81
N ILE A 34 1.91 -2.81 3.71
CA ILE A 34 2.29 -1.95 4.82
C ILE A 34 1.66 -0.58 4.61
N ILE A 35 0.78 -0.21 5.53
CA ILE A 35 0.05 1.05 5.50
C ILE A 35 0.53 1.91 6.66
N VAL A 36 0.96 3.14 6.35
CA VAL A 36 1.40 4.11 7.35
C VAL A 36 0.36 5.21 7.50
N ILE A 37 -0.18 5.37 8.70
CA ILE A 37 -1.05 6.48 9.05
C ILE A 37 -0.15 7.67 9.42
N ASP A 38 -0.02 8.62 8.50
CA ASP A 38 0.83 9.81 8.68
C ASP A 38 0.14 10.87 9.55
N ASN A 39 -1.18 11.00 9.44
CA ASN A 39 -1.95 11.87 10.31
C ASN A 39 -2.48 11.09 11.54
N PRO A 40 -1.90 11.25 12.75
CA PRO A 40 -2.45 10.62 13.95
C PRO A 40 -3.87 11.11 14.30
N ASN A 41 -4.30 12.24 13.74
CA ASN A 41 -5.62 12.83 13.95
C ASN A 41 -6.58 12.57 12.77
N VAL A 42 -6.35 11.50 12.00
CA VAL A 42 -7.27 11.08 10.94
C VAL A 42 -8.67 10.77 11.51
N ASP A 43 -9.69 10.81 10.66
CA ASP A 43 -11.06 10.51 11.07
C ASP A 43 -11.17 9.14 11.79
N LYS A 44 -11.99 9.08 12.84
CA LYS A 44 -12.16 7.87 13.66
C LYS A 44 -12.58 6.66 12.84
N SER A 45 -13.39 6.85 11.78
CA SER A 45 -13.81 5.77 10.89
C SER A 45 -12.64 5.18 10.09
N VAL A 46 -11.68 6.02 9.67
CA VAL A 46 -10.45 5.60 8.99
C VAL A 46 -9.57 4.82 9.96
N LEU A 47 -9.36 5.33 11.17
CA LEU A 47 -8.56 4.66 12.18
C LEU A 47 -9.12 3.28 12.55
N LEU A 48 -10.43 3.19 12.76
CA LEU A 48 -11.11 1.92 13.05
C LEU A 48 -11.01 0.93 11.89
N TYR A 49 -11.19 1.39 10.66
CA TYR A 49 -11.07 0.55 9.47
C TYR A 49 -9.65 0.00 9.33
N LEU A 50 -8.63 0.87 9.32
CA LEU A 50 -7.24 0.47 9.10
C LEU A 50 -6.74 -0.48 10.20
N ASN A 51 -7.00 -0.17 11.48
CA ASN A 51 -6.60 -1.05 12.58
C ASN A 51 -7.34 -2.39 12.60
N GLY A 52 -8.49 -2.49 11.94
CA GLY A 52 -9.22 -3.73 11.76
C GLY A 52 -8.61 -4.66 10.69
N LEU A 53 -7.88 -4.11 9.72
CA LEU A 53 -7.39 -4.88 8.57
C LEU A 53 -6.48 -6.07 8.95
N PRO A 54 -5.50 -5.96 9.87
CA PRO A 54 -4.66 -7.10 10.23
C PRO A 54 -5.41 -8.28 10.86
N HIS A 55 -6.62 -8.04 11.40
CA HIS A 55 -7.48 -9.10 11.93
C HIS A 55 -8.27 -9.82 10.84
N ILE A 56 -8.40 -9.23 9.65
CA ILE A 56 -9.13 -9.76 8.51
C ILE A 56 -8.17 -10.40 7.51
N ASP A 57 -7.00 -9.78 7.30
CA ASP A 57 -5.98 -10.23 6.36
C ASP A 57 -4.59 -10.12 7.01
N SER A 58 -3.95 -11.27 7.25
CA SER A 58 -2.65 -11.35 7.92
C SER A 58 -1.50 -10.77 7.10
N ARG A 59 -1.72 -10.44 5.82
CA ARG A 59 -0.74 -9.77 4.97
C ARG A 59 -0.61 -8.28 5.29
N VAL A 60 -1.57 -7.70 6.02
CA VAL A 60 -1.61 -6.26 6.30
C VAL A 60 -0.86 -5.91 7.58
N LYS A 61 0.00 -4.89 7.50
CA LYS A 61 0.71 -4.27 8.64
C LYS A 61 0.34 -2.79 8.71
N ILE A 62 -0.06 -2.33 9.88
CA ILE A 62 -0.36 -0.91 10.12
C ILE A 62 0.75 -0.29 10.96
N LEU A 63 1.30 0.81 10.49
CA LEU A 63 2.17 1.70 11.26
C LEU A 63 1.45 3.03 11.46
N MET A 64 1.72 3.70 12.58
CA MET A 64 1.20 5.04 12.83
C MET A 64 2.34 5.98 13.22
N ASN A 65 2.29 7.20 12.70
CA ASN A 65 3.19 8.28 13.08
C ASN A 65 2.64 9.03 14.28
N GLU A 66 3.51 9.51 15.18
CA GLU A 66 3.10 10.34 16.33
C GLU A 66 2.68 11.76 15.93
N LYS A 67 3.11 12.19 14.74
CA LYS A 67 2.80 13.46 14.10
C LYS A 67 2.91 13.31 12.59
N ASN A 68 2.29 14.22 11.85
CA ASN A 68 2.53 14.35 10.42
C ASN A 68 4.03 14.60 10.15
N VAL A 69 4.66 13.69 9.42
CA VAL A 69 6.06 13.78 8.96
C VAL A 69 6.18 13.80 7.43
N GLY A 70 5.04 13.69 6.72
CA GLY A 70 4.96 13.72 5.27
C GLY A 70 5.18 12.36 4.61
N LEU A 71 4.77 12.29 3.35
CA LEU A 71 4.74 11.08 2.53
C LEU A 71 6.09 10.35 2.49
N ALA A 72 7.18 11.06 2.16
CA ALA A 72 8.48 10.42 1.98
C ALA A 72 9.00 9.74 3.26
N ILE A 73 8.86 10.39 4.43
CA ILE A 73 9.28 9.81 5.70
C ILE A 73 8.38 8.62 6.07
N SER A 74 7.07 8.73 5.83
CA SER A 74 6.12 7.65 6.04
C SER A 74 6.44 6.42 5.19
N LEU A 75 6.70 6.61 3.89
CA LEU A 75 7.08 5.52 2.99
C LEU A 75 8.44 4.91 3.37
N ASN A 76 9.40 5.71 3.84
CA ASN A 76 10.67 5.19 4.34
C ASN A 76 10.49 4.32 5.59
N ARG A 77 9.55 4.66 6.48
CA ARG A 77 9.19 3.79 7.61
C ARG A 77 8.58 2.47 7.16
N ALA A 78 7.73 2.51 6.12
CA ALA A 78 7.19 1.29 5.53
C ALA A 78 8.29 0.42 4.92
N LEU A 79 9.21 1.04 4.15
CA LEU A 79 10.37 0.37 3.56
C LEU A 79 11.25 -0.32 4.60
N ALA A 80 11.47 0.31 5.76
CA ALA A 80 12.33 -0.23 6.82
C ALA A 80 11.80 -1.55 7.42
N VAL A 81 10.50 -1.85 7.28
CA VAL A 81 9.88 -3.09 7.78
C VAL A 81 9.40 -4.03 6.66
N ALA A 82 9.61 -3.62 5.40
CA ALA A 82 9.30 -4.42 4.23
C ALA A 82 10.30 -5.58 4.09
N THR A 83 9.80 -6.76 3.74
CA THR A 83 10.57 -8.01 3.58
C THR A 83 10.47 -8.59 2.18
N GLY A 84 9.68 -7.99 1.29
CA GLY A 84 9.57 -8.35 -0.11
C GLY A 84 10.81 -7.94 -0.91
N GLU A 85 11.09 -8.71 -1.96
CA GLU A 85 12.22 -8.44 -2.89
C GLU A 85 11.90 -7.27 -3.82
N LEU A 86 10.61 -7.00 -4.04
CA LEU A 86 10.11 -5.90 -4.85
C LEU A 86 9.27 -4.98 -3.97
N ILE A 87 9.31 -3.69 -4.28
CA ILE A 87 8.46 -2.68 -3.65
C ILE A 87 7.49 -2.15 -4.70
N ALA A 88 6.19 -2.20 -4.38
CA ALA A 88 5.17 -1.45 -5.09
C ALA A 88 4.69 -0.29 -4.21
N ARG A 89 4.72 0.92 -4.75
CA ARG A 89 4.16 2.09 -4.07
C ARG A 89 2.72 2.30 -4.53
N MET A 90 1.81 2.56 -3.59
CA MET A 90 0.39 2.81 -3.85
C MET A 90 -0.09 4.09 -3.15
N ASP A 91 -0.97 4.85 -3.80
CA ASP A 91 -1.67 5.99 -3.19
C ASP A 91 -2.98 5.57 -2.53
N ALA A 92 -3.33 6.26 -1.44
CA ALA A 92 -4.51 5.95 -0.63
C ALA A 92 -5.85 6.30 -1.29
N ASP A 93 -5.81 6.98 -2.44
CA ASP A 93 -6.97 7.38 -3.24
C ASP A 93 -6.99 6.83 -4.67
N ASP A 94 -6.01 5.99 -5.02
CA ASP A 94 -5.97 5.30 -6.31
C ASP A 94 -6.62 3.91 -6.27
N ILE A 95 -6.99 3.37 -7.43
CA ILE A 95 -7.47 2.00 -7.60
C ILE A 95 -6.52 1.24 -8.52
N SER A 96 -6.06 0.08 -8.06
CA SER A 96 -5.23 -0.82 -8.86
C SER A 96 -6.10 -1.75 -9.69
N GLU A 97 -5.85 -1.84 -11.00
CA GLU A 97 -6.41 -2.90 -11.84
C GLU A 97 -6.08 -4.27 -11.25
N ILE A 98 -7.01 -5.23 -11.33
CA ILE A 98 -6.96 -6.51 -10.60
C ILE A 98 -5.69 -7.34 -10.87
N ASP A 99 -5.10 -7.18 -12.05
CA ASP A 99 -3.92 -7.92 -12.50
C ASP A 99 -2.65 -7.03 -12.63
N ARG A 100 -2.66 -5.82 -12.04
CA ARG A 100 -1.56 -4.86 -12.13
C ARG A 100 -0.24 -5.47 -11.65
N LEU A 101 -0.20 -5.98 -10.41
CA LEU A 101 1.05 -6.48 -9.82
C LEU A 101 1.63 -7.64 -10.62
N GLU A 102 0.78 -8.58 -11.08
CA GLU A 102 1.21 -9.71 -11.90
C GLU A 102 1.83 -9.25 -13.23
N LYS A 103 1.16 -8.31 -13.92
CA LYS A 103 1.65 -7.74 -15.17
C LYS A 103 2.98 -6.99 -14.99
N GLU A 104 3.07 -6.13 -13.98
CA GLU A 104 4.25 -5.33 -13.69
C GLU A 104 5.45 -6.22 -13.32
N ILE A 105 5.27 -7.18 -12.40
CA ILE A 105 6.32 -8.13 -12.00
C ILE A 105 6.82 -8.91 -13.21
N LYS A 106 5.91 -9.46 -14.02
CA LYS A 106 6.28 -10.22 -15.22
C LYS A 106 7.08 -9.36 -16.19
N TYR A 107 6.67 -8.11 -16.39
CA TYR A 107 7.36 -7.20 -17.29
C TYR A 107 8.76 -6.84 -16.79
N LEU A 108 8.87 -6.45 -15.51
CA LEU A 108 10.14 -6.14 -14.82
C LEU A 108 11.15 -7.28 -14.97
N MET A 109 10.72 -8.51 -14.65
CA MET A 109 11.59 -9.69 -14.68
C MET A 109 12.02 -10.07 -16.10
N ASN A 110 11.11 -10.01 -17.07
CA ASN A 110 11.41 -10.35 -18.46
C ASN A 110 12.40 -9.38 -19.11
N HIS A 111 12.37 -8.11 -18.71
CA HIS A 111 13.22 -7.06 -19.29
C HIS A 111 14.43 -6.71 -18.40
N LYS A 112 14.57 -7.33 -17.22
CA LYS A 112 15.63 -7.08 -16.25
C LYS A 112 15.73 -5.59 -15.88
N LEU A 113 14.59 -5.00 -15.55
CA LEU A 113 14.49 -3.59 -15.17
C LEU A 113 14.55 -3.44 -13.65
N ASP A 114 15.15 -2.34 -13.19
CA ASP A 114 15.19 -1.99 -11.76
C ASP A 114 13.93 -1.24 -11.31
N ILE A 115 13.32 -0.45 -12.21
CA ILE A 115 12.16 0.41 -11.92
C ILE A 115 11.16 0.35 -13.09
N TRP A 116 9.88 0.29 -12.75
CA TRP A 116 8.75 0.39 -13.69
C TRP A 116 7.66 1.27 -13.09
N SER A 117 6.95 2.01 -13.94
CA SER A 117 5.76 2.76 -13.55
C SER A 117 4.71 2.62 -14.65
N CYS A 118 3.47 2.41 -14.26
CA CYS A 118 2.35 2.57 -15.17
C CYS A 118 2.02 4.06 -15.34
N VAL A 119 1.55 4.45 -16.53
CA VAL A 119 1.11 5.83 -16.82
C VAL A 119 -0.29 5.72 -17.41
N LYS A 120 -1.29 6.22 -16.68
CA LYS A 120 -2.71 6.35 -17.05
C LYS A 120 -3.38 5.13 -17.71
N ILE A 121 -4.40 4.59 -17.04
CA ILE A 121 -5.58 4.02 -17.70
C ILE A 121 -6.73 5.00 -17.44
#